data_AF-N1JI26-F1
#
_entry.id   AF-N1JI26-F1
#
_cell.length_a   1.000
_cell.length_b   1.000
_cell.length_c   1.000
_cell.angle_alpha   90.00
_cell.angle_beta   90.00
_cell.angle_gamma   90.00
#
_symmetry.space_group_name_H-M   'P 1'
#
loop_
_entity.id
_entity.type
_entity.pdbx_description
1 polymer ?
#
loop_
_entity_poly.entity_id
_entity_poly.type
_entity_poly.pdbx_seq_one_letter_code
_entity_poly.pdbx_strand_id
1 'polypeptide(L)'
;MSRRQDETIALSETNANYIAYEDISRALSSYPDTILEIELLGKSHLLPQGTTLLQDGHCIAVPKSKLLQAFIVARQIFFTIRQNCRLDEEQSLRHATAVILLLDSEHLTAANARKRLIQLQLSENRGNHRAILEVELCWVNGYLTSHSHRHTKSPVLWGHRRWLVEQTLSLGLKPNILQDLKIVIFKAAERHPRNYYAWSHLRWLLDHQFDSRNSENRWSKFLPDFQEIATIVQDWCLNHPWDTSGFSFLLFFLTRSKSKQLMISVFSAILKVTIAYSWVHESVWMFLRTMATLDQVDFGVERTISAIQEITVAQPDAINSLQNLQKWLSRQNQ
;
A
#
# COMPACT_ATOMS: atom_id res chain seq x y z
N MET A 1 -7.30 -9.25 -53.75
CA MET A 1 -6.38 -9.96 -52.84
C MET A 1 -6.19 -9.25 -51.49
N SER A 2 -6.44 -7.94 -51.36
CA SER A 2 -6.35 -7.17 -50.09
C SER A 2 -7.25 -7.69 -48.95
N ARG A 3 -8.57 -7.84 -49.19
CA ARG A 3 -9.53 -8.23 -48.13
C ARG A 3 -9.23 -9.53 -47.38
N ARG A 4 -8.69 -10.56 -48.07
CA ARG A 4 -8.35 -11.84 -47.43
C ARG A 4 -7.11 -11.75 -46.55
N GLN A 5 -6.15 -10.88 -46.91
CA GLN A 5 -4.98 -10.61 -46.06
C GLN A 5 -5.39 -9.81 -44.83
N ASP A 6 -6.25 -8.81 -45.00
CA ASP A 6 -6.78 -8.00 -43.89
C ASP A 6 -7.60 -8.85 -42.90
N GLU A 7 -8.43 -9.79 -43.39
CA GLU A 7 -9.19 -10.74 -42.56
C GLU A 7 -8.27 -11.73 -41.81
N THR A 8 -7.21 -12.20 -42.44
CA THR A 8 -6.25 -13.14 -41.83
C THR A 8 -5.43 -12.46 -40.74
N ILE A 9 -5.02 -11.21 -40.96
CA ILE A 9 -4.31 -10.39 -39.96
C ILE A 9 -5.23 -10.11 -38.77
N ALA A 10 -6.49 -9.71 -39.03
CA ALA A 10 -7.46 -9.46 -37.96
C ALA A 10 -7.78 -10.70 -37.12
N LEU A 11 -7.89 -11.88 -37.74
CA LEU A 11 -8.08 -13.16 -37.05
C LEU A 11 -6.85 -13.54 -36.21
N SER A 12 -5.64 -13.33 -36.75
CA SER A 12 -4.38 -13.57 -36.04
C SER A 12 -4.21 -12.64 -34.83
N GLU A 13 -4.55 -11.36 -34.97
CA GLU A 13 -4.53 -10.38 -33.88
C GLU A 13 -5.57 -10.70 -32.81
N THR A 14 -6.79 -11.07 -33.21
CA THR A 14 -7.84 -11.51 -32.28
C THR A 14 -7.40 -12.72 -31.47
N ASN A 15 -6.78 -13.70 -32.13
CA ASN A 15 -6.25 -14.89 -31.47
C ASN A 15 -5.11 -14.55 -30.50
N ALA A 16 -4.18 -13.68 -30.90
CA ALA A 16 -3.09 -13.24 -30.03
C ALA A 16 -3.59 -12.47 -28.79
N ASN A 17 -4.64 -11.65 -28.94
CA ASN A 17 -5.27 -10.94 -27.84
C ASN A 17 -5.91 -11.90 -26.84
N TYR A 18 -6.60 -12.92 -27.34
CA TYR A 18 -7.24 -13.94 -26.51
C TYR A 18 -6.21 -14.79 -25.76
N ILE A 19 -5.14 -15.23 -26.42
CA ILE A 19 -4.02 -15.95 -25.77
C ILE A 19 -3.42 -15.10 -24.65
N ALA A 20 -3.17 -13.80 -24.91
CA ALA A 20 -2.63 -12.91 -23.91
C ALA A 20 -3.55 -12.77 -22.68
N TYR A 21 -4.86 -12.66 -22.91
CA TYR A 21 -5.87 -12.61 -21.86
C TYR A 21 -5.89 -13.89 -21.02
N GLU A 22 -5.94 -15.05 -21.65
CA GLU A 22 -5.97 -16.35 -20.98
C GLU A 22 -4.73 -16.57 -20.11
N ASP A 23 -3.54 -16.30 -20.66
CA ASP A 23 -2.29 -16.50 -19.92
C ASP A 23 -2.18 -15.54 -18.73
N ILE A 24 -2.47 -14.26 -18.93
CA ILE A 24 -2.36 -13.26 -17.85
C ILE A 24 -3.42 -13.50 -16.77
N SER A 25 -4.66 -13.80 -17.14
CA SER A 25 -5.73 -14.05 -16.17
C SER A 25 -5.49 -15.32 -15.34
N ARG A 26 -4.96 -16.37 -15.98
CA ARG A 26 -4.52 -17.60 -15.30
C ARG A 26 -3.38 -17.34 -14.33
N ALA A 27 -2.34 -16.61 -14.77
CA ALA A 27 -1.21 -16.25 -13.91
C ALA A 27 -1.65 -15.44 -12.67
N LEU A 28 -2.55 -14.47 -12.87
CA LEU A 28 -3.11 -13.64 -11.79
C LEU A 28 -3.97 -14.41 -10.78
N SER A 29 -4.41 -15.62 -11.13
CA SER A 29 -5.27 -16.46 -10.28
C SER A 29 -4.58 -17.75 -9.82
N SER A 30 -3.30 -17.93 -10.14
CA SER A 30 -2.57 -19.19 -9.91
C SER A 30 -2.29 -19.48 -8.43
N TYR A 31 -2.20 -18.44 -7.60
CA TYR A 31 -1.89 -18.56 -6.17
C TYR A 31 -2.89 -17.77 -5.33
N PRO A 32 -4.13 -18.27 -5.15
CA PRO A 32 -5.20 -17.52 -4.48
C PRO A 32 -4.87 -17.19 -3.01
N ASP A 33 -4.05 -18.02 -2.36
CA ASP A 33 -3.68 -17.88 -0.95
C ASP A 33 -2.30 -17.21 -0.75
N THR A 34 -1.64 -16.73 -1.80
CA THR A 34 -0.32 -16.08 -1.73
C THR A 34 -0.29 -14.74 -2.46
N ILE A 35 0.27 -13.72 -1.83
CA ILE A 35 0.39 -12.38 -2.41
C ILE A 35 1.31 -12.48 -3.64
N LEU A 36 0.76 -12.18 -4.82
CA LEU A 36 1.55 -12.16 -6.05
C LEU A 36 2.51 -10.97 -6.06
N GLU A 37 3.76 -11.21 -6.44
CA GLU A 37 4.72 -10.16 -6.77
C GLU A 37 4.58 -9.82 -8.25
N ILE A 38 4.03 -8.65 -8.54
CA ILE A 38 3.68 -8.25 -9.89
C ILE A 38 4.66 -7.19 -10.40
N GLU A 39 5.24 -7.43 -11.57
CA GLU A 39 6.08 -6.50 -12.30
C GLU A 39 5.56 -6.23 -13.72
N LEU A 40 5.55 -4.97 -14.13
CA LEU A 40 5.15 -4.57 -15.49
C LEU A 40 6.39 -4.24 -16.33
N LEU A 41 6.70 -5.12 -17.29
CA LEU A 41 7.90 -5.01 -18.10
C LEU A 41 7.77 -3.89 -19.15
N GLY A 42 8.80 -3.03 -19.19
CA GLY A 42 8.95 -1.98 -20.19
C GLY A 42 9.36 -2.51 -21.57
N LYS A 43 9.38 -1.63 -22.57
CA LYS A 43 9.72 -1.97 -23.98
C LYS A 43 11.12 -2.59 -24.15
N SER A 44 12.03 -2.36 -23.21
CA SER A 44 13.39 -2.89 -23.23
C SER A 44 13.48 -4.39 -22.89
N HIS A 45 12.43 -4.97 -22.32
CA HIS A 45 12.42 -6.38 -21.94
C HIS A 45 11.68 -7.18 -23.02
N LEU A 46 12.44 -7.70 -23.98
CA LEU A 46 11.92 -8.57 -25.02
C LEU A 46 11.79 -9.99 -24.46
N LEU A 47 10.58 -10.56 -24.54
CA LEU A 47 10.37 -11.96 -24.21
C LEU A 47 10.63 -12.85 -25.44
N PRO A 48 11.00 -14.13 -25.23
CA PRO A 48 11.08 -15.10 -26.31
C PRO A 48 9.78 -15.17 -27.12
N GLN A 49 9.90 -15.56 -28.38
CA GLN A 49 8.74 -15.69 -29.27
C GLN A 49 7.77 -16.74 -28.70
N GLY A 50 6.48 -16.39 -28.66
CA GLY A 50 5.43 -17.25 -28.11
C GLY A 50 5.22 -17.12 -26.59
N THR A 51 6.05 -16.35 -25.88
CA THR A 51 5.88 -16.10 -24.44
C THR A 51 5.02 -14.85 -24.18
N THR A 52 3.93 -15.02 -23.42
CA THR A 52 3.05 -13.88 -23.03
C THR A 52 3.59 -13.15 -21.80
N LEU A 53 4.06 -13.87 -20.79
CA LEU A 53 4.54 -13.35 -19.51
C LEU A 53 5.61 -14.29 -18.93
N LEU A 54 6.40 -13.81 -17.98
CA LEU A 54 7.29 -14.64 -17.18
C LEU A 54 6.63 -14.92 -15.83
N GLN A 55 6.73 -16.16 -15.37
CA GLN A 55 6.21 -16.58 -14.08
C GLN A 55 7.22 -17.51 -13.41
N ASP A 56 7.61 -17.14 -12.19
CA ASP A 56 8.44 -17.95 -11.30
C ASP A 56 7.76 -18.00 -9.93
N GLY A 57 7.14 -19.14 -9.61
CA GLY A 57 6.27 -19.26 -8.44
C GLY A 57 5.15 -18.20 -8.45
N HIS A 58 5.07 -17.43 -7.36
CA HIS A 58 4.11 -16.34 -7.14
C HIS A 58 4.59 -14.98 -7.71
N CYS A 59 5.74 -14.94 -8.39
CA CYS A 59 6.25 -13.76 -9.07
C CYS A 59 5.82 -13.79 -10.53
N ILE A 60 5.20 -12.71 -11.01
CA ILE A 60 4.78 -12.57 -12.41
C ILE A 60 5.34 -11.28 -13.00
N ALA A 61 5.85 -11.36 -14.23
CA ALA A 61 6.32 -10.21 -14.99
C ALA A 61 5.60 -10.14 -16.34
N VAL A 62 4.82 -9.07 -16.54
CA VAL A 62 3.91 -8.92 -17.68
C VAL A 62 4.36 -7.76 -18.58
N PRO A 63 4.69 -8.01 -19.87
CA PRO A 63 4.94 -6.95 -20.83
C PRO A 63 3.73 -6.04 -21.03
N LYS A 64 3.95 -4.73 -21.03
CA LYS A 64 2.87 -3.74 -21.25
C LYS A 64 2.10 -3.96 -22.55
N SER A 65 2.77 -4.41 -23.62
CA SER A 65 2.12 -4.72 -24.90
C SER A 65 1.13 -5.89 -24.76
N LYS A 66 1.53 -6.96 -24.06
CA LYS A 66 0.69 -8.14 -23.80
C LYS A 66 -0.46 -7.81 -22.85
N LEU A 67 -0.23 -6.96 -21.86
CA LEU A 67 -1.30 -6.45 -21.00
C LEU A 67 -2.35 -5.65 -21.77
N LEU A 68 -1.93 -4.81 -22.73
CA LEU A 68 -2.88 -4.08 -23.59
C LEU A 68 -3.70 -5.02 -24.48
N GLN A 69 -3.08 -6.07 -25.03
CA GLN A 69 -3.78 -7.11 -25.78
C GLN A 69 -4.83 -7.83 -24.93
N ALA A 70 -4.44 -8.27 -23.72
CA ALA A 70 -5.34 -8.91 -22.78
C ALA A 70 -6.49 -8.00 -22.34
N PHE A 71 -6.22 -6.71 -22.15
CA PHE A 71 -7.22 -5.72 -21.73
C PHE A 71 -8.36 -5.55 -22.74
N ILE A 72 -8.09 -5.66 -24.04
CA ILE A 72 -9.13 -5.57 -25.08
C ILE A 72 -10.16 -6.68 -24.87
N VAL A 73 -9.71 -7.91 -24.68
CA VAL A 73 -10.57 -9.08 -24.45
C VAL A 73 -11.26 -9.00 -23.10
N ALA A 74 -10.52 -8.65 -22.04
CA ALA A 74 -11.07 -8.48 -20.69
C ALA A 74 -12.23 -7.48 -20.67
N ARG A 75 -12.11 -6.36 -21.39
CA ARG A 75 -13.21 -5.38 -21.52
C ARG A 75 -14.41 -5.99 -22.20
N GLN A 76 -14.25 -6.68 -23.33
CA GLN A 76 -15.36 -7.29 -24.05
C GLN A 76 -16.13 -8.26 -23.15
N ILE A 77 -15.41 -9.16 -22.47
CA ILE A 77 -16.00 -10.12 -21.52
C ILE A 77 -16.71 -9.36 -20.39
N PHE A 78 -16.03 -8.41 -19.74
CA PHE A 78 -16.57 -7.66 -18.62
C PHE A 78 -17.87 -6.93 -18.99
N PHE A 79 -17.91 -6.25 -20.14
CA PHE A 79 -19.10 -5.50 -20.55
C PHE A 79 -20.29 -6.41 -20.90
N THR A 80 -20.04 -7.64 -21.37
CA THR A 80 -21.08 -8.64 -21.60
C THR A 80 -21.70 -9.14 -20.29
N ILE A 81 -20.88 -9.44 -19.28
CA ILE A 81 -21.36 -10.12 -18.06
C ILE A 81 -21.70 -9.16 -16.90
N ARG A 82 -21.19 -7.92 -16.88
CA ARG A 82 -21.31 -7.02 -15.70
C ARG A 82 -22.72 -6.67 -15.25
N GLN A 83 -23.72 -6.76 -16.13
CA GLN A 83 -25.10 -6.37 -15.82
C GLN A 83 -25.89 -7.50 -15.15
N ASN A 84 -25.61 -8.75 -15.53
CA ASN A 84 -26.37 -9.94 -15.12
C ASN A 84 -25.45 -11.10 -14.72
N CYS A 85 -24.29 -10.80 -14.11
CA CYS A 85 -23.31 -11.82 -13.75
C CYS A 85 -23.97 -12.87 -12.85
N ARG A 86 -24.05 -14.10 -13.36
CA ARG A 86 -24.52 -15.26 -12.60
C ARG A 86 -23.33 -15.90 -11.88
N LEU A 87 -23.58 -16.76 -10.88
CA LEU A 87 -22.51 -17.45 -10.16
C LEU A 87 -21.65 -18.33 -11.06
N ASP A 88 -22.22 -18.91 -12.11
CA ASP A 88 -21.49 -19.70 -13.11
C ASP A 88 -20.51 -18.87 -13.95
N GLU A 89 -20.64 -17.54 -13.93
CA GLU A 89 -19.74 -16.60 -14.61
C GLU A 89 -18.73 -15.94 -13.67
N GLU A 90 -18.70 -16.33 -12.39
CA GLU A 90 -17.84 -15.76 -11.36
C GLU A 90 -16.37 -15.68 -11.81
N GLN A 91 -15.83 -16.79 -12.32
CA GLN A 91 -14.42 -16.88 -12.69
C GLN A 91 -14.10 -15.91 -13.83
N SER A 92 -14.99 -15.82 -14.82
CA SER A 92 -14.87 -14.90 -15.95
C SER A 92 -14.88 -13.44 -15.48
N LEU A 93 -15.74 -13.09 -14.53
CA LEU A 93 -15.75 -11.75 -13.92
C LEU A 93 -14.45 -11.46 -13.16
N ARG A 94 -13.96 -12.41 -12.36
CA ARG A 94 -12.70 -12.26 -11.61
C ARG A 94 -11.51 -12.07 -12.54
N HIS A 95 -11.41 -12.88 -13.59
CA HIS A 95 -10.37 -12.79 -14.62
C HIS A 95 -10.41 -11.45 -15.35
N ALA A 96 -11.57 -11.08 -15.89
CA ALA A 96 -11.74 -9.86 -16.65
C ALA A 96 -11.44 -8.61 -15.80
N THR A 97 -11.96 -8.56 -14.57
CA THR A 97 -11.71 -7.43 -13.66
C THR A 97 -10.26 -7.38 -13.18
N ALA A 98 -9.59 -8.51 -12.96
CA ALA A 98 -8.18 -8.54 -12.61
C ALA A 98 -7.32 -7.94 -13.72
N VAL A 99 -7.50 -8.37 -14.98
CA VAL A 99 -6.77 -7.80 -16.12
C VAL A 99 -7.08 -6.32 -16.30
N ILE A 100 -8.34 -5.89 -16.16
CA ILE A 100 -8.72 -4.47 -16.23
C ILE A 100 -8.00 -3.66 -15.17
N LEU A 101 -8.03 -4.10 -13.90
CA LEU A 101 -7.41 -3.39 -12.77
C LEU A 101 -5.88 -3.45 -12.80
N LEU A 102 -5.30 -4.42 -13.52
CA LEU A 102 -3.85 -4.52 -13.70
C LEU A 102 -3.34 -3.46 -14.68
N LEU A 103 -4.16 -3.07 -15.65
CA LEU A 103 -3.84 -1.96 -16.56
C LEU A 103 -4.28 -0.61 -15.98
N ASP A 104 -5.48 -0.55 -15.42
CA ASP A 104 -6.12 0.65 -14.89
C ASP A 104 -6.64 0.43 -13.47
N SER A 105 -5.78 0.69 -12.48
CA SER A 105 -6.11 0.53 -11.06
C SER A 105 -7.24 1.44 -10.59
N GLU A 106 -7.58 2.50 -11.33
CA GLU A 106 -8.65 3.45 -10.97
C GLU A 106 -10.00 3.09 -11.61
N HIS A 107 -10.11 1.93 -12.25
CA HIS A 107 -11.34 1.49 -12.89
C HIS A 107 -12.43 1.10 -11.88
N LEU A 108 -13.10 2.10 -11.31
CA LEU A 108 -14.08 1.98 -10.23
C LEU A 108 -15.21 0.98 -10.52
N THR A 109 -15.69 0.91 -11.77
CA THR A 109 -16.75 -0.05 -12.15
C THR A 109 -16.28 -1.50 -12.03
N ALA A 110 -15.00 -1.78 -12.30
CA ALA A 110 -14.45 -3.13 -12.18
C ALA A 110 -14.25 -3.51 -10.71
N ALA A 111 -13.70 -2.59 -9.91
CA ALA A 111 -13.58 -2.79 -8.46
C ALA A 111 -14.94 -3.03 -7.80
N ASN A 112 -15.96 -2.22 -8.13
CA ASN A 112 -17.31 -2.39 -7.61
C ASN A 112 -17.99 -3.68 -8.09
N ALA A 113 -17.69 -4.16 -9.30
CA ALA A 113 -18.20 -5.46 -9.76
C ALA A 113 -17.65 -6.60 -8.88
N ARG A 114 -16.38 -6.55 -8.49
CA ARG A 114 -15.79 -7.51 -7.55
C ARG A 114 -16.47 -7.45 -6.18
N LYS A 115 -16.76 -6.25 -5.65
CA LYS A 115 -17.52 -6.08 -4.39
C LYS A 115 -18.90 -6.73 -4.47
N ARG A 116 -19.64 -6.50 -5.56
CA ARG A 116 -20.98 -7.09 -5.76
C ARG A 116 -20.93 -8.61 -5.81
N LEU A 117 -19.95 -9.17 -6.52
CA LEU A 117 -19.73 -10.62 -6.57
C LEU A 117 -19.48 -11.18 -5.17
N ILE A 118 -18.59 -10.56 -4.40
CA ILE A 118 -18.31 -11.00 -3.02
C ILE A 118 -19.55 -10.91 -2.15
N GLN A 119 -20.33 -9.82 -2.24
CA GLN A 119 -21.58 -9.68 -1.48
C GLN A 119 -22.58 -10.80 -1.82
N LEU A 120 -22.70 -11.14 -3.10
CA LEU A 120 -23.54 -12.26 -3.54
C LEU A 120 -23.06 -13.57 -2.91
N GLN A 121 -21.76 -13.87 -2.99
CA GLN A 121 -21.17 -15.07 -2.40
C GLN A 121 -21.36 -15.13 -0.87
N LEU A 122 -21.19 -14.01 -0.17
CA LEU A 122 -21.43 -13.93 1.27
C LEU A 122 -22.91 -14.12 1.65
N SER A 123 -23.84 -13.82 0.74
CA SER A 123 -25.27 -14.04 0.99
C SER A 123 -25.70 -15.50 0.78
N GLU A 124 -25.09 -16.20 -0.17
CA GLU A 124 -25.46 -17.56 -0.57
C GLU A 124 -24.66 -18.64 0.15
N ASN A 125 -23.41 -18.36 0.54
CA ASN A 125 -22.43 -19.38 0.92
C ASN A 125 -22.13 -19.39 2.42
N ARG A 126 -23.10 -19.86 3.24
CA ARG A 126 -23.17 -19.74 4.72
C ARG A 126 -21.96 -20.23 5.54
N GLY A 127 -20.97 -20.90 4.94
CA GLY A 127 -19.84 -21.51 5.66
C GLY A 127 -18.45 -21.01 5.27
N ASN A 128 -18.29 -20.31 4.13
CA ASN A 128 -16.95 -20.03 3.57
C ASN A 128 -16.60 -18.53 3.48
N HIS A 129 -17.28 -17.68 4.25
CA HIS A 129 -17.09 -16.22 4.19
C HIS A 129 -15.64 -15.79 4.42
N ARG A 130 -14.95 -16.48 5.35
CA ARG A 130 -13.56 -16.20 5.68
C ARG A 130 -12.63 -16.43 4.48
N ALA A 131 -12.69 -17.59 3.83
CA ALA A 131 -11.79 -17.87 2.71
C ALA A 131 -12.08 -16.95 1.51
N ILE A 132 -13.35 -16.63 1.26
CA ILE A 132 -13.72 -15.67 0.19
C ILE A 132 -13.04 -14.31 0.41
N LEU A 133 -13.07 -13.81 1.65
CA LEU A 133 -12.45 -12.54 2.00
C LEU A 133 -10.91 -12.63 2.02
N GLU A 134 -10.34 -13.73 2.52
CA GLU A 134 -8.88 -13.94 2.57
C GLU A 134 -8.28 -13.99 1.16
N VAL A 135 -8.91 -14.72 0.22
CA VAL A 135 -8.48 -14.77 -1.18
C VAL A 135 -8.55 -13.40 -1.84
N GLU A 136 -9.63 -12.64 -1.63
CA GLU A 136 -9.74 -11.30 -2.21
C GLU A 136 -8.76 -10.31 -1.58
N LEU A 137 -8.53 -10.39 -0.27
CA LEU A 137 -7.50 -9.59 0.41
C LEU A 137 -6.11 -9.90 -0.15
N CYS A 138 -5.81 -11.18 -0.37
CA CYS A 138 -4.56 -11.63 -0.98
C CYS A 138 -4.39 -11.04 -2.38
N TRP A 139 -5.43 -11.12 -3.20
CA TRP A 139 -5.48 -10.55 -4.54
C TRP A 139 -5.22 -9.03 -4.53
N VAL A 140 -5.94 -8.24 -3.73
CA VAL A 140 -5.76 -6.77 -3.73
C VAL A 140 -4.39 -6.39 -3.15
N ASN A 141 -3.87 -7.14 -2.19
CA ASN A 141 -2.55 -6.92 -1.63
C ASN A 141 -1.46 -7.07 -2.70
N GLY A 142 -1.54 -8.07 -3.58
CA GLY A 142 -0.57 -8.23 -4.68
C GLY A 142 -0.48 -7.02 -5.62
N TYR A 143 -1.59 -6.32 -5.81
CA TYR A 143 -1.62 -5.09 -6.61
C TYR A 143 -1.04 -3.92 -5.81
N LEU A 144 -1.46 -3.76 -4.56
CA LEU A 144 -0.99 -2.69 -3.66
C LEU A 144 0.49 -2.80 -3.32
N THR A 145 1.10 -3.98 -3.44
CA THR A 145 2.53 -4.22 -3.25
C THR A 145 3.30 -4.40 -4.55
N SER A 146 2.66 -4.25 -5.71
CA SER A 146 3.33 -4.40 -7.02
C SER A 146 4.39 -3.32 -7.27
N HIS A 147 5.29 -3.54 -8.23
CA HIS A 147 6.29 -2.53 -8.63
C HIS A 147 5.71 -1.32 -9.39
N SER A 148 4.39 -1.30 -9.64
CA SER A 148 3.72 -0.22 -10.34
C SER A 148 3.25 0.85 -9.36
N HIS A 149 3.84 2.04 -9.43
CA HIS A 149 3.42 3.20 -8.61
C HIS A 149 1.94 3.56 -8.75
N ARG A 150 1.31 3.24 -9.90
CA ARG A 150 -0.12 3.49 -10.11
C ARG A 150 -0.96 2.60 -9.20
N HIS A 151 -0.56 1.35 -9.02
CA HIS A 151 -1.29 0.40 -8.18
C HIS A 151 -1.05 0.68 -6.70
N THR A 152 0.21 0.89 -6.30
CA THR A 152 0.59 1.07 -4.89
C THR A 152 -0.05 2.30 -4.23
N LYS A 153 -0.47 3.29 -5.04
CA LYS A 153 -1.14 4.53 -4.60
C LYS A 153 -2.59 4.63 -5.04
N SER A 154 -3.17 3.57 -5.58
CA SER A 154 -4.52 3.62 -6.10
C SER A 154 -5.52 3.87 -4.97
N PRO A 155 -6.23 5.03 -4.92
CA PRO A 155 -7.30 5.23 -3.95
C PRO A 155 -8.42 4.19 -4.13
N VAL A 156 -8.68 3.73 -5.35
CA VAL A 156 -9.69 2.69 -5.62
C VAL A 156 -9.29 1.35 -4.99
N LEU A 157 -8.04 0.89 -5.17
CA LEU A 157 -7.60 -0.38 -4.57
C LEU A 157 -7.49 -0.29 -3.04
N TRP A 158 -6.98 0.80 -2.49
CA TRP A 158 -6.97 1.01 -1.03
C TRP A 158 -8.40 1.08 -0.45
N GLY A 159 -9.33 1.70 -1.17
CA GLY A 159 -10.75 1.72 -0.81
C GLY A 159 -11.41 0.33 -0.92
N HIS A 160 -10.99 -0.50 -1.88
CA HIS A 160 -11.42 -1.89 -1.97
C HIS A 160 -10.91 -2.72 -0.79
N ARG A 161 -9.62 -2.58 -0.44
CA ARG A 161 -9.03 -3.24 0.73
C ARG A 161 -9.73 -2.85 2.03
N ARG A 162 -9.98 -1.55 2.27
CA ARG A 162 -10.72 -1.08 3.46
C ARG A 162 -12.09 -1.73 3.56
N TRP A 163 -12.84 -1.76 2.46
CA TRP A 163 -14.14 -2.42 2.42
C TRP A 163 -14.07 -3.91 2.78
N LEU A 164 -13.05 -4.65 2.29
CA LEU A 164 -12.85 -6.06 2.65
C LEU A 164 -12.51 -6.25 4.14
N VAL A 165 -11.68 -5.36 4.70
CA VAL A 165 -11.37 -5.38 6.13
C VAL A 165 -12.62 -5.10 6.95
N GLU A 166 -13.48 -4.17 6.53
CA GLU A 166 -14.78 -3.92 7.18
C GLU A 166 -15.69 -5.15 7.13
N GLN A 167 -15.74 -5.86 6.01
CA GLN A 167 -16.50 -7.12 5.93
C GLN A 167 -15.93 -8.17 6.89
N THR A 168 -14.60 -8.29 6.95
CA THR A 168 -13.90 -9.22 7.85
C THR A 168 -14.19 -8.90 9.32
N LEU A 169 -14.14 -7.62 9.69
CA LEU A 169 -14.48 -7.13 11.03
C LEU A 169 -15.96 -7.40 11.39
N SER A 170 -16.88 -7.26 10.43
CA SER A 170 -18.31 -7.54 10.64
C SER A 170 -18.59 -9.02 10.97
N LEU A 171 -17.68 -9.92 10.58
CA LEU A 171 -17.70 -11.34 10.92
C LEU A 171 -17.02 -11.64 12.27
N GLY A 172 -16.59 -10.61 13.01
CA GLY A 172 -15.87 -10.76 14.29
C GLY A 172 -14.40 -11.14 14.13
N LEU A 173 -13.86 -11.15 12.91
CA LEU A 173 -12.45 -11.46 12.65
C LEU A 173 -11.62 -10.19 12.78
N LYS A 174 -10.68 -10.19 13.73
CA LYS A 174 -9.77 -9.05 13.94
C LYS A 174 -8.59 -9.13 12.97
N PRO A 175 -8.25 -8.04 12.25
CA PRO A 175 -7.08 -8.02 11.39
C PRO A 175 -5.80 -8.00 12.23
N ASN A 176 -4.80 -8.76 11.78
CA ASN A 176 -3.47 -8.77 12.39
C ASN A 176 -2.68 -7.55 11.88
N ILE A 177 -2.60 -6.50 12.71
CA ILE A 177 -1.96 -5.23 12.34
C ILE A 177 -0.47 -5.41 12.07
N LEU A 178 0.23 -6.21 12.88
CA LEU A 178 1.66 -6.46 12.69
C LEU A 178 1.95 -7.14 11.35
N GLN A 179 1.11 -8.11 10.98
CA GLN A 179 1.22 -8.79 9.70
C GLN A 179 0.93 -7.82 8.55
N ASP A 180 -0.17 -7.06 8.63
CA ASP A 180 -0.55 -6.05 7.63
C ASP A 180 0.55 -5.00 7.43
N LEU A 181 1.18 -4.56 8.52
CA LEU A 181 2.30 -3.63 8.51
C LEU A 181 3.45 -4.17 7.64
N LYS A 182 3.87 -5.41 7.91
CA LYS A 182 5.01 -6.05 7.24
C LYS A 182 4.73 -6.38 5.78
N ILE A 183 3.59 -7.03 5.51
CA ILE A 183 3.35 -7.61 4.17
C ILE A 183 2.69 -6.64 3.20
N VAL A 184 2.03 -5.57 3.67
CA VAL A 184 1.34 -4.62 2.80
C VAL A 184 1.90 -3.20 2.95
N ILE A 185 1.90 -2.65 4.17
CA ILE A 185 2.20 -1.23 4.37
C ILE A 185 3.66 -0.91 4.02
N PHE A 186 4.60 -1.67 4.58
CA PHE A 186 6.03 -1.46 4.33
C PHE A 186 6.39 -1.72 2.88
N LYS A 187 5.94 -2.85 2.31
CA LYS A 187 6.12 -3.12 0.89
C LYS A 187 5.58 -1.99 0.01
N ALA A 188 4.35 -1.52 0.24
CA ALA A 188 3.77 -0.44 -0.56
C ALA A 188 4.49 0.91 -0.36
N ALA A 189 5.06 1.17 0.82
CA ALA A 189 5.85 2.37 1.11
C ALA A 189 7.27 2.30 0.51
N GLU A 190 7.88 1.12 0.45
CA GLU A 190 9.16 0.87 -0.23
C GLU A 190 9.02 1.01 -1.75
N ARG A 191 7.94 0.45 -2.33
CA ARG A 191 7.65 0.54 -3.76
C ARG A 191 7.26 1.95 -4.20
N HIS A 192 6.79 2.79 -3.30
CA HIS A 192 6.58 4.21 -3.58
C HIS A 192 6.94 5.06 -2.35
N PRO A 193 8.12 5.71 -2.33
CA PRO A 193 8.51 6.58 -1.22
C PRO A 193 7.44 7.62 -0.90
N ARG A 194 7.16 7.85 0.39
CA ARG A 194 6.14 8.79 0.90
C ARG A 194 4.73 8.37 0.49
N ASN A 195 4.42 7.07 0.53
CA ASN A 195 3.10 6.54 0.18
C ASN A 195 2.06 6.89 1.25
N TYR A 196 1.47 8.09 1.13
CA TYR A 196 0.43 8.55 2.05
C TYR A 196 -0.75 7.57 2.18
N TYR A 197 -1.13 6.87 1.11
CA TYR A 197 -2.28 5.95 1.15
C TYR A 197 -2.04 4.72 2.03
N ALA A 198 -0.84 4.13 1.94
CA ALA A 198 -0.44 3.01 2.79
C ALA A 198 -0.46 3.42 4.28
N TRP A 199 0.22 4.51 4.61
CA TRP A 199 0.27 5.00 5.99
C TRP A 199 -1.09 5.50 6.49
N SER A 200 -1.91 6.12 5.64
CA SER A 200 -3.29 6.52 5.97
C SER A 200 -4.16 5.29 6.25
N HIS A 201 -3.97 4.20 5.50
CA HIS A 201 -4.70 2.96 5.75
C HIS A 201 -4.35 2.37 7.12
N LEU A 202 -3.09 2.38 7.53
CA LEU A 202 -2.70 1.93 8.86
C LEU A 202 -3.30 2.79 9.98
N ARG A 203 -3.37 4.12 9.80
CA ARG A 203 -4.09 5.01 10.75
C ARG A 203 -5.56 4.61 10.87
N TRP A 204 -6.22 4.40 9.73
CA TRP A 204 -7.61 3.96 9.67
C TRP A 204 -7.81 2.61 10.35
N LEU A 205 -6.91 1.65 10.14
CA LEU A 205 -6.98 0.31 10.73
C LEU A 205 -6.90 0.37 12.26
N LEU A 206 -5.98 1.18 12.79
CA LEU A 206 -5.86 1.40 14.23
C LEU A 206 -7.12 2.09 14.75
N ASP A 207 -7.57 3.19 14.16
CA ASP A 207 -8.76 3.91 14.63
C ASP A 207 -10.01 3.01 14.61
N HIS A 208 -10.21 2.20 13.57
CA HIS A 208 -11.36 1.28 13.46
C HIS A 208 -11.32 0.12 14.46
N GLN A 209 -10.14 -0.30 14.92
CA GLN A 209 -10.07 -1.30 15.99
C GLN A 209 -10.43 -0.74 17.37
N PHE A 210 -10.38 0.59 17.55
CA PHE A 210 -10.54 1.24 18.86
C PHE A 210 -11.74 2.21 18.96
N ASP A 211 -12.54 2.39 17.92
CA ASP A 211 -13.77 3.22 17.95
C ASP A 211 -15.04 2.33 17.91
N SER A 212 -15.93 2.32 18.91
CA SER A 212 -17.06 3.27 18.94
C SER A 212 -17.74 3.50 20.32
N ARG A 213 -17.14 3.16 21.47
CA ARG A 213 -17.85 3.31 22.77
C ARG A 213 -17.06 3.92 23.95
N ASN A 214 -15.74 4.13 23.84
CA ASN A 214 -14.96 4.66 24.97
C ASN A 214 -14.15 5.89 24.54
N SER A 215 -14.46 7.03 25.14
CA SER A 215 -13.80 8.33 24.91
C SER A 215 -12.36 8.40 25.49
N GLU A 216 -11.91 7.39 26.22
CA GLU A 216 -10.57 7.30 26.81
C GLU A 216 -9.64 6.31 26.07
N ASN A 217 -9.63 6.34 24.73
CA ASN A 217 -8.81 5.46 23.90
C ASN A 217 -7.30 5.61 24.18
N ARG A 218 -6.77 4.78 25.09
CA ARG A 218 -5.32 4.58 25.31
C ARG A 218 -4.88 3.32 24.59
N TRP A 219 -4.33 3.45 23.39
CA TRP A 219 -3.86 2.29 22.61
C TRP A 219 -2.87 1.41 23.37
N SER A 220 -2.01 2.03 24.17
CA SER A 220 -1.05 1.34 25.05
C SER A 220 -1.70 0.38 26.05
N LYS A 221 -2.99 0.54 26.35
CA LYS A 221 -3.74 -0.38 27.23
C LYS A 221 -4.53 -1.45 26.48
N PHE A 222 -4.93 -1.18 25.24
CA PHE A 222 -5.91 -1.99 24.51
C PHE A 222 -5.31 -2.75 23.33
N LEU A 223 -4.06 -2.44 22.95
CA LEU A 223 -3.36 -3.05 21.83
C LEU A 223 -2.19 -3.86 22.40
N PRO A 224 -2.29 -5.19 22.49
CA PRO A 224 -1.25 -6.05 23.07
C PRO A 224 0.11 -5.84 22.41
N ASP A 225 0.10 -5.64 21.09
CA ASP A 225 1.28 -5.47 20.24
C ASP A 225 1.76 -4.01 20.17
N PHE A 226 1.26 -3.11 21.03
CA PHE A 226 1.50 -1.68 20.93
C PHE A 226 2.98 -1.30 20.89
N GLN A 227 3.80 -1.87 21.79
CA GLN A 227 5.24 -1.61 21.85
C GLN A 227 5.98 -2.18 20.63
N GLU A 228 5.55 -3.35 20.14
CA GLU A 228 6.13 -3.97 18.96
C GLU A 228 5.86 -3.12 17.72
N ILE A 229 4.63 -2.63 17.52
CA ILE A 229 4.30 -1.71 16.42
C ILE A 229 5.17 -0.45 16.48
N ALA A 230 5.32 0.16 17.67
CA ALA A 230 6.16 1.34 17.84
C ALA A 230 7.60 1.09 17.39
N THR A 231 8.16 -0.04 17.84
CA THR A 231 9.55 -0.44 17.57
C THR A 231 9.77 -0.70 16.08
N ILE A 232 8.91 -1.51 15.47
CA ILE A 232 9.03 -1.88 14.05
C ILE A 232 8.86 -0.65 13.14
N VAL A 233 7.94 0.26 13.47
CA VAL A 233 7.75 1.50 12.70
C VAL A 233 8.92 2.46 12.88
N GLN A 234 9.45 2.59 14.10
CA GLN A 234 10.67 3.35 14.37
C GLN A 234 11.84 2.82 13.53
N ASP A 235 12.09 1.50 13.58
CA ASP A 235 13.16 0.86 12.82
C ASP A 235 13.00 1.09 11.32
N TRP A 236 11.76 0.98 10.80
CA TRP A 236 11.49 1.29 9.40
C TRP A 236 11.81 2.75 9.06
N CYS A 237 11.41 3.72 9.90
CA CYS A 237 11.69 5.14 9.68
C CYS A 237 13.21 5.44 9.72
N LEU A 238 13.96 4.77 10.59
CA LEU A 238 15.42 4.90 10.65
C LEU A 238 16.10 4.35 9.39
N ASN A 239 15.53 3.34 8.74
CA ASN A 239 16.03 2.84 7.45
C ASN A 239 15.55 3.67 6.25
N HIS A 240 14.56 4.55 6.44
CA HIS A 240 13.96 5.38 5.39
C HIS A 240 13.86 6.86 5.83
N PRO A 241 14.99 7.52 6.15
CA PRO A 241 14.98 8.87 6.73
C PRO A 241 14.33 9.93 5.83
N TRP A 242 14.13 9.67 4.54
CA TRP A 242 13.46 10.57 3.58
C TRP A 242 11.92 10.42 3.49
N ASP A 243 11.32 9.48 4.23
CA ASP A 243 9.88 9.18 4.15
C ASP A 243 9.05 9.97 5.17
N THR A 244 8.49 11.09 4.73
CA THR A 244 7.61 11.93 5.56
C THR A 244 6.32 11.22 6.00
N SER A 245 5.80 10.26 5.21
CA SER A 245 4.55 9.59 5.56
C SER A 245 4.74 8.60 6.70
N GLY A 246 5.87 7.89 6.74
CA GLY A 246 6.27 7.02 7.85
C GLY A 246 6.48 7.82 9.14
N PHE A 247 7.28 8.88 9.10
CA PHE A 247 7.49 9.75 10.27
C PHE A 247 6.19 10.41 10.75
N SER A 248 5.33 10.86 9.84
CA SER A 248 4.01 11.40 10.18
C SER A 248 3.12 10.34 10.84
N PHE A 249 3.22 9.07 10.42
CA PHE A 249 2.50 7.98 11.08
C PHE A 249 3.07 7.71 12.48
N LEU A 250 4.40 7.66 12.63
CA LEU A 250 5.04 7.44 13.93
C LEU A 250 4.65 8.53 14.94
N LEU A 251 4.64 9.81 14.52
CA LEU A 251 4.15 10.92 15.34
C LEU A 251 2.69 10.71 15.76
N PHE A 252 1.82 10.37 14.81
CA PHE A 252 0.41 10.07 15.09
C PHE A 252 0.27 8.91 16.10
N PHE A 253 1.06 7.86 15.94
CA PHE A 253 1.01 6.69 16.81
C PHE A 253 1.44 6.99 18.24
N LEU A 254 2.57 7.70 18.37
CA LEU A 254 3.12 8.13 19.65
C LEU A 254 2.16 9.07 20.40
N THR A 255 1.61 10.08 19.72
CA THR A 255 0.69 11.04 20.34
C THR A 255 -0.62 10.40 20.79
N ARG A 256 -1.17 9.45 20.02
CA ARG A 256 -2.36 8.67 20.39
C ARG A 256 -2.11 7.71 21.57
N SER A 257 -0.88 7.23 21.73
CA SER A 257 -0.54 6.33 22.84
C SER A 257 -0.60 6.95 24.23
N LYS A 258 -0.38 8.26 24.30
CA LYS A 258 -0.18 9.04 25.53
C LYS A 258 0.91 8.47 26.48
N SER A 259 1.83 7.64 25.96
CA SER A 259 2.94 7.08 26.73
C SER A 259 4.16 8.01 26.70
N LYS A 260 4.33 8.84 27.75
CA LYS A 260 5.45 9.79 27.85
C LYS A 260 6.81 9.09 27.73
N GLN A 261 6.97 7.96 28.41
CA GLN A 261 8.22 7.19 28.39
C GLN A 261 8.56 6.70 26.97
N LEU A 262 7.58 6.17 26.23
CA LEU A 262 7.79 5.74 24.85
C LEU A 262 8.15 6.93 23.96
N MET A 263 7.42 8.04 24.09
CA MET A 263 7.71 9.25 23.33
C MET A 263 9.15 9.74 23.54
N ILE A 264 9.60 9.82 24.80
CA ILE A 264 10.99 10.21 25.15
C ILE A 264 12.00 9.23 24.55
N SER A 265 11.74 7.92 24.67
CA SER A 265 12.63 6.88 24.16
C SER A 265 12.80 6.97 22.65
N VAL A 266 11.70 7.03 21.90
CA VAL A 266 11.71 7.10 20.43
C VAL A 266 12.34 8.41 19.94
N PHE A 267 11.99 9.54 20.55
CA PHE A 267 12.60 10.84 20.23
C PHE A 267 14.12 10.81 20.42
N SER A 268 14.59 10.34 21.58
CA SER A 268 16.02 10.31 21.91
C SER A 268 16.79 9.37 20.97
N ALA A 269 16.22 8.22 20.62
CA ALA A 269 16.82 7.27 19.70
C ALA A 269 16.96 7.86 18.29
N ILE A 270 15.89 8.46 17.74
CA ILE A 270 15.92 9.08 16.41
C ILE A 270 16.88 10.28 16.39
N LEU A 271 16.85 11.16 17.39
CA LEU A 271 17.76 12.29 17.47
C LEU A 271 19.23 11.85 17.48
N LYS A 272 19.56 10.83 18.29
CA LYS A 272 20.91 10.25 18.36
C LYS A 272 21.39 9.75 17.00
N VAL A 273 20.56 8.97 16.28
CA VAL A 273 20.91 8.45 14.95
C VAL A 273 21.04 9.59 13.94
N THR A 274 20.13 10.58 13.98
CA THR A 274 20.15 11.76 13.10
C THR A 274 21.47 12.52 13.22
N ILE A 275 21.96 12.74 14.45
CA ILE A 275 23.27 13.36 14.72
C ILE A 275 24.41 12.47 14.22
N ALA A 276 24.43 11.20 14.63
CA ALA A 276 25.51 10.28 14.31
C ALA A 276 25.76 10.11 12.80
N TYR A 277 24.68 10.13 11.99
CA TYR A 277 24.77 10.04 10.53
C TYR A 277 24.64 11.39 9.83
N SER A 278 24.58 12.49 10.58
CA SER A 278 24.41 13.86 10.06
C SER A 278 23.29 13.97 9.01
N TRP A 279 22.12 13.42 9.31
CA TRP A 279 20.99 13.41 8.39
C TRP A 279 20.40 14.81 8.20
N VAL A 280 20.21 15.19 6.93
CA VAL A 280 19.62 16.49 6.52
C VAL A 280 18.21 16.36 5.95
N HIS A 281 17.60 15.17 6.01
CA HIS A 281 16.29 14.91 5.45
C HIS A 281 15.18 15.65 6.22
N GLU A 282 14.40 16.47 5.52
CA GLU A 282 13.31 17.28 6.09
C GLU A 282 12.31 16.45 6.89
N SER A 283 11.99 15.23 6.46
CA SER A 283 11.05 14.32 7.13
C SER A 283 11.42 14.03 8.59
N VAL A 284 12.69 13.72 8.85
CA VAL A 284 13.19 13.43 10.22
C VAL A 284 13.10 14.68 11.07
N TRP A 285 13.52 15.82 10.52
CA TRP A 285 13.56 17.07 11.23
C TRP A 285 12.18 17.66 11.52
N MET A 286 11.22 17.47 10.62
CA MET A 286 9.82 17.79 10.86
C MET A 286 9.26 16.95 12.01
N PHE A 287 9.56 15.65 12.06
CA PHE A 287 9.21 14.80 13.19
C PHE A 287 9.83 15.29 14.50
N LEU A 288 11.15 15.49 14.53
CA LEU A 288 11.88 15.91 15.73
C LEU A 288 11.39 17.27 16.23
N ARG A 289 11.22 18.24 15.34
CA ARG A 289 10.65 19.55 15.67
C ARG A 289 9.27 19.39 16.28
N THR A 290 8.36 18.68 15.60
CA THR A 290 6.97 18.59 16.06
C THR A 290 6.88 17.88 17.41
N MET A 291 7.67 16.83 17.62
CA MET A 291 7.79 16.17 18.93
C MET A 291 8.31 17.14 20.00
N ALA A 292 9.39 17.87 19.71
CA ALA A 292 10.02 18.79 20.66
C ALA A 292 9.10 19.92 21.13
N THR A 293 8.08 20.26 20.34
CA THR A 293 7.09 21.30 20.67
C THR A 293 5.79 20.73 21.23
N LEU A 294 5.71 19.44 21.57
CA LEU A 294 4.51 18.88 22.23
C LEU A 294 4.50 19.26 23.71
N ASP A 295 3.47 19.97 24.17
CA ASP A 295 3.30 20.37 25.58
C ASP A 295 3.25 19.19 26.58
N GLN A 296 3.04 17.97 26.08
CA GLN A 296 2.82 16.79 26.90
C GLN A 296 4.10 16.30 27.58
N VAL A 297 5.25 16.57 26.97
CA VAL A 297 6.57 16.09 27.40
C VAL A 297 7.59 17.18 27.10
N ASP A 298 8.36 17.56 28.11
CA ASP A 298 9.54 18.40 27.87
C ASP A 298 10.66 17.54 27.26
N PHE A 299 10.79 17.62 25.93
CA PHE A 299 11.89 16.99 25.20
C PHE A 299 13.16 17.86 25.19
N GLY A 300 13.08 19.09 25.72
CA GLY A 300 14.12 20.11 25.61
C GLY A 300 14.25 20.59 24.17
N VAL A 301 13.50 21.63 23.78
CA VAL A 301 13.62 22.31 22.48
C VAL A 301 15.09 22.68 22.18
N GLU A 302 15.83 23.05 23.22
CA GLU A 302 17.26 23.35 23.17
C GLU A 302 18.12 22.17 22.67
N ARG A 303 17.76 20.92 22.98
CA ARG A 303 18.47 19.73 22.48
C ARG A 303 18.33 19.61 20.97
N THR A 304 17.14 19.86 20.45
CA THR A 304 16.89 19.88 19.00
C THR A 304 17.64 21.02 18.33
N ILE A 305 17.64 22.22 18.93
CA ILE A 305 18.40 23.38 18.42
C ILE A 305 19.90 23.07 18.38
N SER A 306 20.45 22.50 19.46
CA SER A 306 21.87 22.15 19.56
C SER A 306 22.27 21.11 18.50
N ALA A 307 21.42 20.11 18.27
CA ALA A 307 21.63 19.10 17.23
C ALA A 307 21.63 19.71 15.80
N ILE A 308 20.74 20.67 15.53
CA ILE A 308 20.73 21.39 14.25
C ILE A 308 22.03 22.16 14.06
N GLN A 309 22.52 22.84 15.10
CA GLN A 309 23.77 23.58 15.06
C GLN A 309 24.96 22.66 14.76
N GLU A 310 25.07 21.53 15.46
CA GLU A 310 26.13 20.52 15.25
C GLU A 310 26.19 20.03 13.80
N ILE A 311 25.04 19.67 13.22
CA ILE A 311 24.97 19.19 11.84
C ILE A 311 25.23 20.32 10.84
N THR A 312 24.79 21.55 11.14
CA THR A 312 25.03 22.71 10.28
C THR A 312 26.51 23.06 10.19
N VAL A 313 27.26 22.90 11.28
CA VAL A 313 28.72 23.04 11.29
C VAL A 313 29.38 21.93 10.47
N ALA A 314 28.88 20.69 10.57
CA ALA A 314 29.44 19.54 9.85
C ALA A 314 29.14 19.55 8.34
N GLN A 315 28.03 20.16 7.89
CA GLN A 315 27.61 20.16 6.48
C GLN A 315 27.12 21.56 6.00
N PRO A 316 28.03 22.53 5.78
CA PRO A 316 27.66 23.91 5.49
C PRO A 316 26.83 24.11 4.20
N ASP A 317 27.04 23.27 3.19
CA ASP A 317 26.45 23.43 1.85
C ASP A 317 25.02 22.87 1.71
N ALA A 318 24.50 22.13 2.69
CA ALA A 318 23.26 21.36 2.54
C ALA A 318 22.00 22.05 3.14
N ILE A 319 22.10 23.23 3.76
CA ILE A 319 21.19 23.56 4.87
C ILE A 319 20.59 24.99 4.80
N ASN A 320 19.69 25.21 3.82
CA ASN A 320 18.73 26.33 3.94
C ASN A 320 17.52 25.93 4.81
N SER A 321 17.10 24.66 4.78
CA SER A 321 15.93 24.16 5.49
C SER A 321 16.13 24.08 7.01
N LEU A 322 17.28 23.57 7.50
CA LEU A 322 17.51 23.49 8.96
C LEU A 322 17.81 24.85 9.60
N GLN A 323 18.39 25.79 8.88
CA GLN A 323 18.54 27.16 9.37
C GLN A 323 17.17 27.84 9.60
N ASN A 324 16.22 27.64 8.67
CA ASN A 324 14.84 28.11 8.84
C ASN A 324 14.14 27.38 10.00
N LEU A 325 14.41 26.08 10.16
CA LEU A 325 13.89 25.27 11.26
C LEU A 325 14.39 25.76 12.62
N GLN A 326 15.69 26.03 12.74
CA GLN A 326 16.32 26.55 13.95
C GLN A 326 15.73 27.91 14.33
N LYS A 327 15.67 28.85 13.36
CA LYS A 327 15.06 30.17 13.58
C LYS A 327 13.61 30.06 14.08
N TRP A 328 12.85 29.10 13.55
CA TRP A 328 11.49 28.86 14.00
C TRP A 328 11.45 28.29 15.43
N LEU A 329 12.26 27.27 15.74
CA LEU A 329 12.32 26.66 17.08
C LEU A 329 12.73 27.67 18.15
N SER A 330 13.72 28.52 17.86
CA SER A 330 14.16 29.58 18.78
C SER A 330 13.07 30.60 19.11
N ARG A 331 12.07 30.79 18.23
CA ARG A 331 10.90 31.66 18.50
C ARG A 331 9.84 31.00 19.38
N GLN A 332 9.82 29.67 19.47
CA GLN A 332 8.89 28.93 20.32
C GLN A 332 9.41 28.75 21.75
N ASN A 333 10.72 28.97 21.96
CA ASN A 333 11.38 28.88 23.26
C ASN A 333 11.47 30.24 23.99
N GLN A 334 10.89 31.30 23.41
CA GLN A 334 10.68 32.62 24.01
C GLN A 334 9.22 32.72 24.45
#